data_AF-R9K8J5-F1
#
_entry.id   AF-R9K8J5-F1
#
_cell.length_a   1.000
_cell.length_b   1.000
_cell.length_c   1.000
_cell.angle_alpha   90.00
_cell.angle_beta   90.00
_cell.angle_gamma   90.00
#
_symmetry.space_group_name_H-M   'P 1'
#
loop_
_entity.id
_entity.type
_entity.pdbx_description
1 polymer ?
#
loop_
_entity_poly.entity_id
_entity_poly.type
_entity_poly.pdbx_seq_one_letter_code
_entity_poly.pdbx_strand_id
1 'polypeptide(L)' 'MGRPTDNPKNISLKVRLDSDTSEKLEECTRILEVSKAEIVRQGVHRVYDGLMEQ' A
#
# COMPACT_ATOMS: atom_id res chain seq x y z
N MET A 1 1.27 0.21 -33.53
CA MET A 1 2.14 0.65 -32.41
C MET A 1 1.27 0.77 -31.17
N GLY A 2 1.21 -0.29 -30.36
CA GLY A 2 0.54 -0.26 -29.06
C GLY A 2 1.48 0.37 -28.03
N ARG A 3 0.95 1.13 -27.07
CA ARG A 3 1.76 1.65 -25.96
C ARG A 3 2.44 0.46 -25.27
N PRO A 4 3.78 0.45 -25.14
CA PRO A 4 4.46 -0.48 -24.27
C PRO A 4 4.19 -0.02 -22.84
N THR A 5 3.00 -0.32 -22.31
CA THR A 5 2.75 -0.20 -20.89
C THR A 5 3.26 -1.48 -20.26
N ASP A 6 4.59 -1.62 -20.21
CA ASP A 6 5.23 -2.60 -19.34
C ASP A 6 4.91 -2.16 -17.91
N ASN A 7 4.32 -3.06 -17.14
CA ASN A 7 3.79 -2.81 -15.80
C ASN A 7 2.41 -2.13 -15.74
N PRO A 8 1.34 -2.77 -16.26
CA PRO A 8 0.01 -2.44 -15.79
C PRO A 8 0.00 -2.70 -14.27
N LYS A 9 -0.30 -1.69 -13.46
CA LYS A 9 -0.70 -1.86 -12.05
C LYS A 9 -2.04 -2.64 -12.02
N ASN A 10 -2.00 -3.92 -12.40
CA ASN A 10 -3.15 -4.80 -12.60
C ASN A 10 -3.56 -5.50 -11.29
N ILE A 11 -2.78 -5.31 -10.23
CA ILE A 11 -3.01 -5.94 -8.93
C ILE A 11 -3.88 -5.02 -8.10
N SER A 12 -5.19 -5.29 -8.08
CA SER A 12 -6.12 -4.69 -7.14
C SER A 12 -6.18 -5.54 -5.87
N LEU A 13 -5.54 -5.10 -4.80
CA LEU A 13 -5.66 -5.74 -3.48
C LEU A 13 -6.98 -5.27 -2.82
N LYS A 14 -7.99 -6.14 -2.75
CA LYS A 14 -9.17 -5.91 -1.89
C LYS A 14 -8.90 -6.57 -0.54
N VAL A 15 -8.57 -5.76 0.45
CA VAL A 15 -8.40 -6.20 1.84
C VAL A 15 -9.59 -5.70 2.66
N ARG A 16 -10.12 -6.56 3.52
CA ARG A 16 -11.09 -6.15 4.55
C ARG A 16 -10.30 -5.68 5.76
N LEU A 17 -10.59 -4.46 6.19
CA LEU A 17 -9.96 -3.81 7.31
C LEU A 17 -11.03 -3.61 8.38
N ASP A 18 -10.68 -3.81 9.63
CA ASP A 18 -11.51 -3.39 10.76
C ASP A 18 -11.50 -1.86 10.90
N SER A 19 -12.50 -1.31 11.60
CA SER A 19 -12.65 0.13 11.80
C SER A 19 -11.40 0.78 12.39
N ASP A 20 -10.76 0.11 13.36
CA ASP A 20 -9.52 0.58 13.99
C ASP A 20 -8.37 0.69 12.98
N THR A 21 -8.19 -0.32 12.12
CA THR A 21 -7.17 -0.30 11.06
C THR A 21 -7.46 0.78 10.03
N SER A 22 -8.75 1.01 9.73
CA SER A 22 -9.15 2.07 8.79
C SER A 22 -8.83 3.46 9.33
N GLU A 23 -9.08 3.71 10.61
CA GLU A 23 -8.80 4.98 11.27
C GLU A 23 -7.30 5.26 11.33
N LYS A 24 -6.50 4.25 11.71
CA LYS A 24 -5.03 4.33 11.67
C LYS A 24 -4.51 4.64 10.27
N LEU A 25 -5.12 4.07 9.24
CA LEU A 25 -4.71 4.28 7.85
C LEU A 25 -5.07 5.68 7.35
N GLU A 26 -6.20 6.25 7.78
CA GLU A 26 -6.56 7.64 7.52
C GLU A 26 -5.65 8.63 8.26
N GLU A 27 -5.33 8.34 9.52
CA GLU A 27 -4.40 9.17 10.29
C GLU A 27 -2.99 9.12 9.66
N CYS A 28 -2.52 7.93 9.26
CA CYS A 28 -1.26 7.78 8.55
C CYS A 28 -1.27 8.54 7.21
N THR A 29 -2.37 8.49 6.45
CA THR A 29 -2.57 9.28 5.22
C THR A 29 -2.46 10.78 5.50
N ARG A 30 -3.00 11.26 6.63
CA ARG A 30 -2.98 12.66 7.02
C ARG A 30 -1.61 13.13 7.50
N ILE A 31 -0.89 12.29 8.26
CA ILE A 31 0.44 12.59 8.79
C ILE A 31 1.51 12.56 7.70
N LEU A 32 1.45 11.55 6.83
CA LEU A 32 2.44 11.34 5.77
C LEU A 32 2.09 12.10 4.49
N GLU A 33 0.88 12.67 4.39
CA GLU A 33 0.34 13.36 3.21
C GLU A 33 0.42 12.51 1.92
N VAL A 34 0.30 11.18 2.06
CA VAL A 34 0.32 10.24 0.93
C VAL A 34 -1.00 9.50 0.80
N SER A 35 -1.29 8.98 -0.39
CA SER A 35 -2.53 8.25 -0.65
C SER A 35 -2.63 6.94 0.16
N LYS A 36 -3.86 6.50 0.47
CA LYS A 36 -4.15 5.21 1.12
C LYS A 36 -3.40 4.04 0.46
N ALA A 37 -3.30 4.02 -0.86
CA ALA A 37 -2.56 3.00 -1.60
C ALA A 37 -1.03 3.06 -1.39
N GLU A 38 -0.47 4.25 -1.17
CA GLU A 38 0.95 4.45 -0.86
C GLU A 38 1.27 3.95 0.56
N ILE A 39 0.41 4.28 1.54
CA ILE A 39 0.52 3.76 2.91
C ILE A 39 0.57 2.23 2.92
N VAL A 40 -0.35 1.58 2.19
CA VAL A 40 -0.38 0.12 2.09
C VAL A 40 0.89 -0.42 1.44
N ARG A 41 1.40 0.21 0.36
CA ARG A 41 2.66 -0.21 -0.27
C ARG A 41 3.85 -0.09 0.69
N GLN A 42 3.96 1.03 1.38
CA GLN A 42 5.04 1.25 2.35
C GLN A 42 4.93 0.28 3.53
N GLY A 43 3.73 0.02 4.01
CA GLY A 43 3.47 -0.98 5.04
C GLY A 43 3.93 -2.38 4.59
N VAL A 44 3.54 -2.80 3.38
CA VAL A 44 3.97 -4.08 2.81
C VAL A 44 5.48 -4.15 2.64
N HIS A 45 6.12 -3.09 2.13
CA HIS A 45 7.57 -3.01 1.99
C HIS A 45 8.27 -3.15 3.35
N ARG A 46 7.84 -2.42 4.38
CA ARG A 46 8.43 -2.50 5.73
C ARG A 46 8.29 -3.88 6.36
N VAL A 47 7.12 -4.50 6.22
CA VAL A 47 6.88 -5.87 6.72
C VAL A 47 7.73 -6.87 5.95
N TYR A 48 7.83 -6.73 4.62
CA TYR A 48 8.65 -7.60 3.78
C TYR A 48 10.15 -7.45 4.08
N ASP A 49 10.64 -6.22 4.26
CA ASP A 49 12.02 -5.91 4.62
C ASP A 49 12.39 -6.61 5.93
N GLY A 50 11.59 -6.41 6.99
CA GLY A 50 11.81 -7.09 8.27
C GLY A 50 11.64 -8.61 8.25
N LEU A 51 10.96 -9.17 7.24
CA LEU A 51 10.87 -10.63 7.04
C LEU A 51 12.07 -11.19 6.26
N MET A 52 12.63 -10.42 5.33
CA MET A 52 13.78 -10.79 4.49
C MET A 52 15.11 -10.54 5.19
N GLU A 53 15.14 -9.70 6.23
CA GLU A 53 16.28 -9.50 7.12
C GLU A 53 16.50 -10.67 8.13
N GLN A 54 15.87 -11.83 7.92
CA GLN A 54 16.05 -13.04 8.73
C GLN A 54 16.99 -14.08 8.10
#